data_AF-A0A0M2HFI4-F1
#
_entry.id   AF-A0A0M2HFI4-F1
#
_cell.length_a   1.000
_cell.length_b   1.000
_cell.length_c   1.000
_cell.angle_alpha   90.00
_cell.angle_beta   90.00
_cell.angle_gamma   90.00
#
_symmetry.space_group_name_H-M   'P 1'
#
loop_
_entity.id
_entity.type
_entity.pdbx_description
1 polymer ?
#
loop_
_entity_poly.entity_id
_entity_poly.type
_entity_poly.pdbx_seq_one_letter_code
_entity_poly.pdbx_strand_id
1 'polypeptide(L)'
;MGTPRVDSTRSAPRDAAPRRTPALLACLAGVAAVVLGVGVGELIAAVVSPASSPVAAIGGTLIDLAPPWAKDTAIALFGTADKIALLAGIALVMLALAALAGWVEARRPPWGRVIVAAFGVVGAVLAMLRPGAGAVSWIPSVVAGAVGAAALWGLVRMLRPEASVTEASVTDVSTHPVPASDPQERTAGSGHDIRRPDRRAFFAWSGAAVAAGVVAIAITNARRAGAAAVTAVRNALRLPAPAVAASAVPSGAELALPGLARVVTPNDSFYRIDTALIVPEIDPADWSLRITGMVERDVTITWDELLALPLEESYTTLACVSNEVGGSLIGNAKWLGYPIRDLLARAAPTSEADMVLSRSIDGFTASTPLEVLTYDRAAILAVGMNDEPLPLEHGFPVRMVVPGLYGYVSATKWVTELKVTRFDADQAYWSTRGWSERGPIKLQSRIDVPRRAQGLKAGDTVIAGVAWQQHVGVSGVEVQIDEGEWMPATLATAISDDTWVQWSLPWTATEGDHLIRCRATSATGEVQTDARAHPAPDGATGWHERFITVFA
;
A
#
# COMPACT_ATOMS: atom_id res chain seq x y z
N MET A 1 -64.27 74.41 -1.72
CA MET A 1 -63.45 74.90 -0.59
C MET A 1 -62.90 73.66 0.10
N GLY A 2 -61.62 73.38 -0.09
CA GLY A 2 -61.00 72.09 0.22
C GLY A 2 -60.66 71.93 1.70
N THR A 3 -60.98 70.76 2.25
CA THR A 3 -60.51 70.28 3.54
C THR A 3 -59.22 69.45 3.33
N PRO A 4 -58.16 69.62 4.15
CA PRO A 4 -56.94 68.84 3.99
C PRO A 4 -57.11 67.47 4.65
N ARG A 5 -56.86 66.40 3.88
CA ARG A 5 -56.76 65.02 4.37
C ARG A 5 -55.30 64.75 4.69
N VAL A 6 -54.99 64.56 5.97
CA VAL A 6 -53.66 64.13 6.44
C VAL A 6 -53.50 62.66 6.08
N ASP A 7 -52.60 62.37 5.14
CA ASP A 7 -52.25 61.00 4.73
C ASP A 7 -51.16 60.47 5.67
N SER A 8 -51.54 59.59 6.59
CA SER A 8 -50.58 58.87 7.42
C SER A 8 -50.08 57.63 6.67
N THR A 9 -48.90 57.73 6.07
CA THR A 9 -48.20 56.58 5.47
C THR A 9 -47.72 55.62 6.56
N ARG A 10 -48.49 54.56 6.83
CA ARG A 10 -47.97 53.37 7.54
C ARG A 10 -47.09 52.58 6.59
N SER A 11 -45.78 52.61 6.82
CA SER A 11 -44.82 51.70 6.21
C SER A 11 -45.10 50.26 6.67
N ALA A 12 -45.35 49.36 5.72
CA ALA A 12 -45.41 47.92 5.98
C ALA A 12 -44.00 47.41 6.36
N PRO A 13 -43.87 46.53 7.37
CA PRO A 13 -42.59 45.93 7.70
C PRO A 13 -42.15 45.01 6.54
N ARG A 14 -40.92 45.20 6.06
CA ARG A 14 -40.28 44.30 5.10
C ARG A 14 -40.09 42.93 5.77
N ASP A 15 -40.68 41.89 5.21
CA ASP A 15 -40.41 40.49 5.57
C ASP A 15 -38.90 40.22 5.53
N ALA A 16 -38.32 39.92 6.69
CA ALA A 16 -36.92 39.55 6.79
C ALA A 16 -36.73 38.15 6.20
N ALA A 17 -36.05 38.04 5.06
CA ALA A 17 -35.68 36.77 4.46
C ALA A 17 -34.98 35.85 5.49
N PRO A 18 -35.25 34.53 5.49
CA PRO A 18 -34.62 33.60 6.42
C PRO A 18 -33.11 33.66 6.26
N ARG A 19 -32.40 34.03 7.34
CA ARG A 19 -30.94 34.15 7.35
C ARG A 19 -30.32 32.76 7.11
N ARG A 20 -29.85 32.53 5.88
CA ARG A 20 -29.17 31.28 5.49
C ARG A 20 -27.85 31.13 6.26
N THR A 21 -27.59 29.93 6.76
CA THR A 21 -26.30 29.55 7.34
C THR A 21 -25.17 29.86 6.35
N PRO A 22 -24.05 30.47 6.77
CA PRO A 22 -22.93 30.74 5.88
C PRO A 22 -22.37 29.43 5.33
N ALA A 23 -22.38 29.27 4.00
CA ALA A 23 -21.97 28.03 3.33
C ALA A 23 -20.55 27.59 3.74
N LEU A 24 -19.63 28.54 3.92
CA LEU A 24 -18.25 28.26 4.36
C LEU A 24 -18.18 27.66 5.76
N LEU A 25 -18.98 28.14 6.72
CA LEU A 25 -19.00 27.59 8.08
C LEU A 25 -19.58 26.17 8.09
N ALA A 26 -20.59 25.91 7.26
CA ALA A 26 -21.14 24.57 7.09
C ALA A 26 -20.11 23.61 6.48
N CYS A 27 -19.34 24.03 5.49
CA CYS A 27 -18.24 23.24 4.93
C CYS A 27 -17.16 22.94 6.00
N LEU A 28 -16.76 23.94 6.79
CA LEU A 28 -15.80 23.76 7.88
C LEU A 28 -16.30 22.79 8.96
N ALA A 29 -17.59 22.84 9.29
CA ALA A 29 -18.21 21.89 10.21
C ALA A 29 -18.12 20.45 9.68
N GLY A 30 -18.35 20.26 8.38
CA GLY A 30 -18.17 18.98 7.69
C GLY A 30 -16.74 18.46 7.76
N VAL A 31 -15.75 19.29 7.43
CA VAL A 31 -14.33 18.93 7.53
C VAL A 31 -13.94 18.57 8.96
N ALA A 32 -14.30 19.40 9.95
CA ALA A 32 -13.98 19.17 11.35
C ALA A 32 -14.57 17.85 11.87
N ALA A 33 -15.82 17.55 11.50
CA ALA A 33 -16.51 16.33 11.89
C ALA A 33 -15.87 15.07 11.29
N VAL A 34 -15.51 15.10 10.00
CA VAL A 34 -14.86 13.96 9.34
C VAL A 34 -13.44 13.75 9.84
N VAL A 35 -12.65 14.81 10.07
CA VAL A 35 -11.31 14.71 10.67
C VAL A 35 -11.37 14.06 12.05
N LEU A 36 -12.34 14.44 12.89
CA LEU A 36 -12.57 13.81 14.18
C LEU A 36 -12.96 12.32 14.03
N GLY A 37 -13.93 12.02 13.16
CA GLY A 37 -14.38 10.66 12.91
C GLY A 37 -13.26 9.75 12.44
N VAL A 38 -12.50 10.17 11.43
CA VAL A 38 -11.32 9.45 10.92
C VAL A 38 -10.28 9.28 12.01
N GLY A 39 -9.96 10.32 12.77
CA GLY A 39 -8.97 10.21 13.85
C GLY A 39 -9.36 9.20 14.93
N VAL A 40 -10.64 9.16 15.33
CA VAL A 40 -11.15 8.13 16.26
C VAL A 40 -11.11 6.75 15.63
N GLY A 41 -11.49 6.61 14.35
CA GLY A 41 -11.44 5.34 13.62
C GLY A 41 -10.02 4.78 13.54
N GLU A 42 -9.04 5.60 13.16
CA GLU A 42 -7.62 5.20 13.11
C GLU A 42 -7.10 4.78 14.48
N LEU A 43 -7.48 5.50 15.54
CA LEU A 43 -7.10 5.15 16.91
C LEU A 43 -7.67 3.80 17.35
N ILE A 44 -8.91 3.47 16.97
CA ILE A 44 -9.52 2.17 17.25
C ILE A 44 -8.85 1.07 16.43
N ALA A 45 -8.60 1.32 15.14
CA ALA A 45 -7.90 0.38 14.27
C ALA A 45 -6.52 0.02 14.82
N ALA A 46 -5.80 0.99 15.39
CA ALA A 46 -4.49 0.76 16.03
C ALA A 46 -4.56 -0.21 17.23
N VAL A 47 -5.70 -0.35 17.88
CA VAL A 47 -5.91 -1.27 19.02
C VAL A 47 -6.44 -2.62 18.54
N VAL A 48 -7.34 -2.62 17.54
CA VAL A 48 -8.01 -3.84 17.07
C VAL A 48 -7.16 -4.61 16.06
N SER A 49 -6.74 -3.95 14.99
CA SER A 49 -5.88 -4.50 13.95
C SER A 49 -5.50 -3.39 12.95
N PRO A 50 -4.21 -3.16 12.67
CA PRO A 50 -3.79 -2.15 11.68
C PRO A 50 -4.43 -2.34 10.29
N ALA A 51 -4.76 -3.59 9.91
CA ALA A 51 -5.42 -3.90 8.64
C ALA A 51 -6.86 -3.34 8.53
N SER A 52 -7.49 -3.02 9.67
CA SER A 52 -8.84 -2.46 9.79
C SER A 52 -8.92 -0.93 9.76
N SER A 53 -7.79 -0.25 9.49
CA SER A 53 -7.75 1.21 9.30
C SER A 53 -8.76 1.65 8.23
N PRO A 54 -9.68 2.58 8.53
CA PRO A 54 -10.66 3.06 7.56
C PRO A 54 -10.02 3.67 6.32
N VAL A 55 -8.94 4.44 6.48
CA VAL A 55 -8.22 5.07 5.36
C VAL A 55 -7.49 4.01 4.54
N ALA A 56 -6.82 3.05 5.19
CA ALA A 56 -6.13 1.99 4.49
C ALA A 56 -7.10 1.07 3.74
N ALA A 57 -8.27 0.75 4.32
CA ALA A 57 -9.28 -0.07 3.68
C ALA A 57 -9.79 0.58 2.38
N ILE A 58 -10.16 1.86 2.43
CA ILE A 58 -10.60 2.61 1.25
C ILE A 58 -9.47 2.71 0.22
N GLY A 59 -8.26 3.05 0.65
CA GLY A 59 -7.12 3.18 -0.25
C GLY A 59 -6.71 1.87 -0.92
N GLY A 60 -6.75 0.76 -0.18
CA GLY A 60 -6.44 -0.57 -0.71
C GLY A 60 -7.44 -1.00 -1.77
N THR A 61 -8.74 -0.79 -1.53
CA THR A 61 -9.77 -1.09 -2.54
C THR A 61 -9.64 -0.19 -3.76
N LEU A 62 -9.32 1.09 -3.60
CA LEU A 62 -9.09 1.99 -4.73
C LEU A 62 -7.90 1.53 -5.58
N ILE A 63 -6.83 1.02 -4.96
CA ILE A 63 -5.75 0.36 -5.70
C ILE A 63 -6.28 -0.87 -6.41
N ASP A 64 -7.03 -1.73 -5.73
CA ASP A 64 -7.49 -2.99 -6.34
C ASP A 64 -8.40 -2.79 -7.54
N LEU A 65 -9.29 -1.79 -7.47
CA LEU A 65 -10.22 -1.45 -8.55
C LEU A 65 -9.62 -0.52 -9.60
N ALA A 66 -8.46 0.09 -9.34
CA ALA A 66 -7.87 1.01 -10.30
C ALA A 66 -7.51 0.28 -11.60
N PRO A 67 -7.95 0.80 -12.75
CA PRO A 67 -7.60 0.20 -14.03
C PRO A 67 -6.08 0.27 -14.25
N PRO A 68 -5.48 -0.69 -14.98
CA PRO A 68 -4.03 -0.78 -15.16
C PRO A 68 -3.38 0.52 -15.61
N TRP A 69 -3.96 1.20 -16.61
CA TRP A 69 -3.43 2.48 -17.11
C TRP A 69 -3.26 3.55 -16.03
N ALA A 70 -4.14 3.58 -15.01
CA ALA A 70 -4.08 4.56 -13.94
C ALA A 70 -2.94 4.24 -12.97
N LYS A 71 -2.69 2.94 -12.70
CA LYS A 71 -1.55 2.48 -11.89
C LYS A 71 -0.24 2.77 -12.60
N ASP A 72 -0.15 2.40 -13.87
CA ASP A 72 1.05 2.59 -14.69
C ASP A 72 1.39 4.07 -14.82
N THR A 73 0.36 4.92 -15.01
CA THR A 73 0.53 6.39 -15.05
C THR A 73 0.99 6.94 -13.70
N ALA A 74 0.44 6.46 -12.59
CA ALA A 74 0.85 6.89 -11.25
C ALA A 74 2.31 6.48 -10.96
N ILE A 75 2.70 5.25 -11.30
CA ILE A 75 4.08 4.78 -11.17
C ILE A 75 5.02 5.59 -12.07
N ALA A 76 4.61 5.90 -13.31
CA ALA A 76 5.41 6.71 -14.23
C ALA A 76 5.62 8.15 -13.74
N LEU A 77 4.60 8.77 -13.12
CA LEU A 77 4.65 10.15 -12.64
C LEU A 77 5.35 10.29 -11.27
N PHE A 78 5.12 9.33 -10.37
CA PHE A 78 5.51 9.45 -8.96
C PHE A 78 6.59 8.45 -8.52
N GLY A 79 6.97 7.48 -9.38
CA GLY A 79 7.99 6.48 -9.08
C GLY A 79 7.66 5.69 -7.81
N THR A 80 8.63 5.55 -6.91
CA THR A 80 8.48 4.86 -5.62
C THR A 80 7.59 5.61 -4.61
N ALA A 81 7.17 6.84 -4.92
CA ALA A 81 6.28 7.66 -4.12
C ALA A 81 4.81 7.59 -4.55
N ASP A 82 4.47 6.72 -5.50
CA ASP A 82 3.09 6.45 -5.96
C ASP A 82 2.10 6.24 -4.81
N LYS A 83 2.48 5.46 -3.79
CA LYS A 83 1.65 5.20 -2.60
C LYS A 83 1.40 6.47 -1.78
N ILE A 84 2.40 7.34 -1.64
CA ILE A 84 2.25 8.62 -0.92
C ILE A 84 1.32 9.54 -1.69
N ALA A 85 1.49 9.63 -3.02
CA ALA A 85 0.64 10.43 -3.89
C ALA A 85 -0.82 9.96 -3.82
N LEU A 86 -1.06 8.64 -3.82
CA LEU A 86 -2.39 8.07 -3.65
C LEU A 86 -3.01 8.44 -2.30
N LEU A 87 -2.28 8.27 -1.18
CA LEU A 87 -2.79 8.63 0.15
C LEU A 87 -3.14 10.11 0.26
N ALA A 88 -2.31 10.99 -0.32
CA ALA A 88 -2.60 12.42 -0.39
C ALA A 88 -3.84 12.72 -1.24
N GLY A 89 -4.01 12.03 -2.37
CA GLY A 89 -5.19 12.14 -3.23
C GLY A 89 -6.48 11.72 -2.51
N ILE A 90 -6.46 10.60 -1.80
CA ILE A 90 -7.60 10.12 -1.01
C ILE A 90 -7.96 11.13 0.08
N ALA A 91 -6.96 11.66 0.81
CA ALA A 91 -7.18 12.68 1.82
C ALA A 91 -7.86 13.94 1.26
N LEU A 92 -7.41 14.41 0.10
CA LEU A 92 -8.02 15.58 -0.57
C LEU A 92 -9.48 15.33 -0.95
N VAL A 93 -9.78 14.16 -1.53
CA VAL A 93 -11.15 13.78 -1.91
C VAL A 93 -12.05 13.66 -0.68
N MET A 94 -11.56 13.05 0.41
CA MET A 94 -12.30 12.96 1.67
C MET A 94 -12.61 14.34 2.25
N LEU A 95 -11.66 15.29 2.21
CA LEU A 95 -11.89 16.67 2.68
C LEU A 95 -12.93 17.40 1.82
N ALA A 96 -12.91 17.20 0.49
CA ALA A 96 -13.90 17.79 -0.41
C ALA A 96 -15.31 17.22 -0.15
N LEU A 97 -15.42 15.91 0.03
CA LEU A 97 -16.69 15.24 0.38
C LEU A 97 -17.18 15.64 1.77
N ALA A 98 -16.28 15.82 2.72
CA ALA A 98 -16.59 16.32 4.06
C ALA A 98 -17.18 17.74 4.00
N ALA A 99 -16.54 18.64 3.24
CA ALA A 99 -17.06 19.98 3.01
C ALA A 99 -18.47 19.96 2.36
N LEU A 100 -18.66 19.10 1.36
CA LEU A 100 -19.96 18.90 0.72
C LEU A 100 -21.01 18.38 1.71
N ALA A 101 -20.69 17.36 2.51
CA ALA A 101 -21.60 16.82 3.51
C ALA A 101 -22.02 17.89 4.54
N GLY A 102 -21.07 18.72 4.98
CA GLY A 102 -21.35 19.86 5.85
C GLY A 102 -22.32 20.87 5.23
N TRP A 103 -22.09 21.22 3.97
CA TRP A 103 -22.99 22.10 3.21
C TRP A 103 -24.38 21.51 2.99
N VAL A 104 -24.47 20.21 2.67
CA VAL A 104 -25.74 19.49 2.52
C VAL A 104 -26.50 19.46 3.84
N GLU A 105 -25.84 19.17 4.98
CA GLU A 105 -26.48 19.15 6.30
C GLU A 105 -27.06 20.53 6.67
N ALA A 106 -26.39 21.61 6.29
CA ALA A 106 -26.89 22.96 6.55
C ALA A 106 -28.09 23.33 5.66
N ARG A 107 -28.21 22.76 4.46
CA ARG A 107 -29.30 23.06 3.50
C ARG A 107 -30.49 22.13 3.59
N ARG A 108 -30.25 20.83 3.76
CA ARG A 108 -31.26 19.76 3.77
C ARG A 108 -30.90 18.69 4.80
N PRO A 109 -31.10 18.97 6.10
CA PRO A 109 -30.94 17.96 7.14
C PRO A 109 -31.98 16.84 6.94
N PRO A 110 -31.67 15.56 7.20
CA PRO A 110 -30.44 15.02 7.78
C PRO A 110 -29.42 14.50 6.74
N TRP A 111 -29.46 14.97 5.49
CA TRP A 111 -28.73 14.30 4.41
C TRP A 111 -27.20 14.35 4.54
N GLY A 112 -26.63 15.37 5.19
CA GLY A 112 -25.18 15.43 5.35
C GLY A 112 -24.65 14.41 6.36
N ARG A 113 -25.34 14.24 7.49
CA ARG A 113 -24.98 13.17 8.45
C ARG A 113 -25.26 11.77 7.92
N VAL A 114 -26.27 11.61 7.05
CA VAL A 114 -26.52 10.34 6.33
C VAL A 114 -25.34 10.01 5.40
N ILE A 115 -24.82 11.01 4.66
CA ILE A 115 -23.64 10.82 3.81
C ILE A 115 -22.44 10.35 4.65
N VAL A 116 -22.14 11.03 5.76
CA VAL A 116 -21.00 10.66 6.63
C VAL A 116 -21.15 9.26 7.22
N ALA A 117 -22.35 8.91 7.71
CA ALA A 117 -22.62 7.57 8.22
C ALA A 117 -22.52 6.50 7.13
N ALA A 118 -23.02 6.77 5.92
CA ALA A 118 -22.92 5.87 4.78
C ALA A 118 -21.46 5.61 4.39
N PHE A 119 -20.58 6.62 4.41
CA PHE A 119 -19.15 6.42 4.19
C PHE A 119 -18.52 5.51 5.26
N GLY A 120 -18.93 5.64 6.53
CA GLY A 120 -18.49 4.70 7.59
C GLY A 120 -18.94 3.26 7.33
N VAL A 121 -20.17 3.06 6.84
CA VAL A 121 -20.68 1.73 6.46
C VAL A 121 -19.93 1.18 5.24
N VAL A 122 -19.69 1.99 4.21
CA VAL A 122 -18.89 1.58 3.04
C VAL A 122 -17.49 1.18 3.50
N GLY A 123 -16.81 2.00 4.30
CA GLY A 123 -15.51 1.67 4.86
C GLY A 123 -15.51 0.38 5.68
N ALA A 124 -16.61 0.08 6.37
CA ALA A 124 -16.77 -1.16 7.14
C ALA A 124 -16.92 -2.39 6.23
N VAL A 125 -17.72 -2.28 5.17
CA VAL A 125 -17.85 -3.32 4.15
C VAL A 125 -16.50 -3.55 3.46
N LEU A 126 -15.79 -2.50 3.07
CA LEU A 126 -14.48 -2.61 2.43
C LEU A 126 -13.43 -3.23 3.36
N ALA A 127 -13.44 -2.89 4.64
CA ALA A 127 -12.56 -3.51 5.63
C ALA A 127 -12.85 -5.01 5.82
N MET A 128 -14.11 -5.44 5.64
CA MET A 128 -14.50 -6.84 5.69
C MET A 128 -14.16 -7.61 4.40
N LEU A 129 -14.09 -6.93 3.26
CA LEU A 129 -13.68 -7.52 1.98
C LEU A 129 -12.16 -7.66 1.84
N ARG A 130 -11.40 -7.08 2.77
CA ARG A 130 -9.94 -7.18 2.75
C ARG A 130 -9.47 -8.61 3.05
N PRO A 131 -8.44 -9.11 2.35
CA PRO A 131 -7.75 -10.32 2.75
C PRO A 131 -7.30 -10.22 4.22
N GLY A 132 -7.60 -11.23 5.03
CA GLY A 132 -7.25 -11.24 6.46
C GLY A 132 -8.20 -10.47 7.38
N ALA A 133 -9.38 -10.04 6.92
CA ALA A 133 -10.37 -9.39 7.77
C ALA A 133 -10.86 -10.32 8.91
N GLY A 134 -10.68 -9.89 10.16
CA GLY A 134 -11.24 -10.55 11.34
C GLY A 134 -12.70 -10.13 11.60
N ALA A 135 -13.37 -10.82 12.52
CA ALA A 135 -14.78 -10.58 12.87
C ALA A 135 -15.09 -9.14 13.36
N VAL A 136 -14.06 -8.39 13.74
CA VAL A 136 -14.12 -7.03 14.28
C VAL A 136 -13.59 -5.96 13.33
N SER A 137 -13.16 -6.32 12.11
CA SER A 137 -12.57 -5.38 11.14
C SER A 137 -13.51 -4.25 10.70
N TRP A 138 -14.82 -4.40 10.90
CA TRP A 138 -15.82 -3.39 10.58
C TRP A 138 -15.93 -2.26 11.62
N ILE A 139 -15.49 -2.50 12.87
CA ILE A 139 -15.71 -1.60 14.01
C ILE A 139 -15.11 -0.21 13.78
N PRO A 140 -13.83 -0.06 13.38
CA PRO A 140 -13.20 1.26 13.24
C PRO A 140 -13.95 2.18 12.28
N SER A 141 -14.37 1.65 11.12
CA SER A 141 -15.07 2.41 10.08
C SER A 141 -16.49 2.82 10.49
N VAL A 142 -17.22 1.93 11.17
CA VAL A 142 -18.56 2.26 11.71
C VAL A 142 -18.47 3.33 12.79
N VAL A 143 -17.52 3.20 13.71
CA VAL A 143 -17.34 4.21 14.78
C VAL A 143 -16.91 5.55 14.18
N ALA A 144 -16.00 5.55 13.21
CA ALA A 144 -15.60 6.77 12.50
C ALA A 144 -16.81 7.49 11.86
N GLY A 145 -17.67 6.74 11.16
CA GLY A 145 -18.89 7.27 10.56
C GLY A 145 -19.88 7.80 11.60
N ALA A 146 -20.09 7.07 12.70
CA ALA A 146 -21.02 7.46 13.76
C ALA A 146 -20.56 8.73 14.50
N VAL A 147 -19.28 8.79 14.88
CA VAL A 147 -18.68 9.97 15.53
C VAL A 147 -18.70 11.17 14.60
N GLY A 148 -18.32 10.99 13.33
CA GLY A 148 -18.39 12.05 12.33
C GLY A 148 -19.82 12.57 12.12
N ALA A 149 -20.81 11.68 12.01
CA ALA A 149 -22.21 12.06 11.86
C ALA A 149 -22.75 12.82 13.08
N ALA A 150 -22.39 12.40 14.29
CA ALA A 150 -22.79 13.06 15.54
C ALA A 150 -22.13 14.44 15.69
N ALA A 151 -20.83 14.56 15.40
CA ALA A 151 -20.10 15.82 15.42
C ALA A 151 -20.65 16.80 14.40
N LEU A 152 -20.94 16.34 13.18
CA LEU A 152 -21.55 17.17 12.13
C LEU A 152 -22.92 17.70 12.55
N TRP A 153 -23.77 16.83 13.12
CA TRP A 153 -25.07 17.24 13.64
C TRP A 153 -24.96 18.32 14.73
N GLY A 154 -24.04 18.15 15.68
CA GLY A 154 -23.78 19.12 16.74
C GLY A 154 -23.30 20.46 16.19
N LEU A 155 -22.25 20.46 15.37
CA LEU A 155 -21.64 21.68 14.82
C LEU A 155 -22.61 22.46 13.91
N VAL A 156 -23.39 21.78 13.05
CA VAL A 156 -24.37 22.46 12.19
C VAL A 156 -25.58 22.95 12.99
N ARG A 157 -26.00 22.24 14.06
CA ARG A 157 -27.06 22.72 14.96
C ARG A 157 -26.67 24.04 15.62
N MET A 158 -25.41 24.22 16.01
CA MET A 158 -24.91 25.49 16.57
C MET A 158 -24.93 26.66 15.58
N LEU A 159 -24.95 26.37 14.27
CA LEU A 159 -25.06 27.37 13.22
C LEU A 159 -26.51 27.76 12.89
N ARG A 160 -27.51 27.01 13.38
CA ARG A 160 -28.93 27.34 13.18
C ARG A 160 -29.36 28.39 14.19
N PRO A 161 -30.05 29.46 13.77
CA PRO A 161 -30.69 30.37 14.70
C PRO A 161 -31.72 29.60 15.54
N GLU A 162 -31.65 29.67 16.87
CA GLU A 162 -32.77 29.27 17.72
C GLU A 162 -33.95 30.20 17.42
N ALA A 163 -35.03 29.65 16.85
CA ALA A 163 -36.31 30.34 16.85
C ALA A 163 -36.84 30.30 18.29
N SER A 164 -36.78 31.42 19.00
CA SER A 164 -37.50 31.58 20.26
C SER A 164 -38.99 31.44 19.99
N VAL A 165 -39.58 30.33 20.44
CA VAL A 165 -41.02 30.16 20.51
C VAL A 165 -41.50 31.03 21.66
N THR A 166 -42.03 32.22 21.35
CA THR A 166 -42.96 32.93 22.22
C THR A 166 -44.32 32.86 21.56
N GLU A 167 -45.07 31.81 21.88
CA GLU A 167 -46.52 31.81 21.75
C GLU A 167 -47.06 32.81 22.78
N ALA A 168 -47.30 34.05 22.34
CA ALA A 168 -48.19 34.95 23.06
C ALA A 168 -49.62 34.48 22.79
N SER A 169 -50.14 33.67 23.70
CA SER A 169 -51.53 33.26 23.78
C SER A 169 -52.41 34.51 23.99
N VAL A 170 -53.15 34.86 22.94
CA VAL A 170 -54.32 35.73 23.00
C VAL A 170 -55.45 34.91 23.62
N THR A 171 -55.94 35.30 24.80
CA THR A 171 -57.34 35.15 25.22
C THR A 171 -57.68 36.17 26.30
N ASP A 172 -58.90 36.65 26.21
CA ASP A 172 -59.45 37.89 26.74
C ASP A 172 -60.22 37.69 28.07
N VAL A 173 -60.64 38.81 28.70
CA VAL A 173 -61.81 39.02 29.60
C VAL A 173 -61.57 39.07 31.13
N SER A 174 -61.48 40.29 31.70
CA SER A 174 -62.46 40.89 32.66
C SER A 174 -61.90 41.98 33.61
N THR A 175 -62.37 43.21 33.39
CA THR A 175 -62.87 44.24 34.34
C THR A 175 -62.32 44.37 35.78
N HIS A 176 -61.75 45.55 36.10
CA HIS A 176 -62.20 46.42 37.21
C HIS A 176 -61.57 47.85 37.12
N PRO A 177 -62.25 48.95 37.56
CA PRO A 177 -61.75 50.33 37.39
C PRO A 177 -61.26 51.04 38.69
N VAL A 178 -60.16 51.82 38.55
CA VAL A 178 -59.85 53.17 39.14
C VAL A 178 -59.39 53.25 40.63
N PRO A 179 -58.62 54.27 41.14
CA PRO A 179 -57.80 55.37 40.54
C PRO A 179 -56.33 55.55 41.05
N ALA A 180 -55.56 56.29 40.24
CA ALA A 180 -54.48 57.29 40.50
C ALA A 180 -53.66 57.35 41.82
N SER A 181 -52.33 57.29 41.67
CA SER A 181 -51.36 58.22 42.29
C SER A 181 -50.03 58.23 41.52
N ASP A 182 -49.44 59.42 41.40
CA ASP A 182 -48.26 59.81 40.60
C ASP A 182 -46.97 59.79 41.50
N PRO A 183 -45.78 60.22 41.05
CA PRO A 183 -44.74 59.51 40.30
C PRO A 183 -43.43 59.31 41.11
N GLN A 184 -42.70 58.19 40.92
CA GLN A 184 -41.28 58.14 41.33
C GLN A 184 -40.44 57.07 40.60
N GLU A 185 -39.42 57.56 39.88
CA GLU A 185 -38.12 56.96 39.54
C GLU A 185 -38.03 55.44 39.26
N ARG A 186 -37.57 55.10 38.05
CA ARG A 186 -36.42 54.20 37.85
C ARG A 186 -35.89 54.22 36.42
N THR A 187 -34.59 54.46 36.37
CA THR A 187 -33.65 54.28 35.26
C THR A 187 -33.64 52.88 34.64
N ALA A 188 -33.17 52.85 33.38
CA ALA A 188 -32.43 51.78 32.71
C ALA A 188 -33.22 50.65 32.01
N GLY A 189 -33.15 50.68 30.67
CA GLY A 189 -32.58 49.60 29.86
C GLY A 189 -33.43 48.36 29.59
N SER A 190 -33.82 48.17 28.33
CA SER A 190 -33.62 46.87 27.66
C SER A 190 -33.54 47.06 26.15
N GLY A 191 -32.32 47.15 25.63
CA GLY A 191 -32.07 46.80 24.24
C GLY A 191 -32.29 45.29 24.10
N HIS A 192 -33.21 44.90 23.23
CA HIS A 192 -33.49 43.51 22.90
C HIS A 192 -32.28 42.92 22.15
N ASP A 193 -31.35 42.31 22.89
CA ASP A 193 -30.12 41.76 22.32
C ASP A 193 -30.46 40.45 21.59
N ILE A 194 -30.54 40.51 20.26
CA ILE A 194 -30.70 39.34 19.40
C ILE A 194 -29.43 38.49 19.59
N ARG A 195 -29.54 37.41 20.37
CA ARG A 195 -28.46 36.45 20.63
C ARG A 195 -27.91 35.95 19.29
N ARG A 196 -26.78 36.51 18.86
CA ARG A 196 -26.09 36.06 17.64
C ARG A 196 -25.70 34.60 17.83
N PRO A 197 -25.79 33.74 16.79
CA PRO A 197 -25.24 32.39 16.85
C PRO A 197 -23.81 32.47 17.38
N ASP A 198 -23.50 31.68 18.39
CA ASP A 198 -22.28 31.77 19.17
C ASP A 198 -21.09 31.32 18.32
N ARG A 199 -20.62 32.22 17.46
CA ARG A 199 -19.51 31.97 16.54
C ARG A 199 -18.25 31.58 17.29
N ARG A 200 -18.07 32.11 18.51
CA ARG A 200 -16.93 31.75 19.37
C ARG A 200 -17.04 30.30 19.82
N ALA A 201 -18.21 29.87 20.28
CA ALA A 201 -18.44 28.46 20.59
C ALA A 201 -18.29 27.57 19.34
N PHE A 202 -18.81 27.97 18.19
CA PHE A 202 -18.65 27.20 16.94
C PHE A 202 -17.18 27.01 16.55
N PHE A 203 -16.37 28.07 16.55
CA PHE A 203 -14.95 27.97 16.23
C PHE A 203 -14.18 27.20 17.30
N ALA A 204 -14.53 27.34 18.58
CA ALA A 204 -13.92 26.57 19.67
C ALA A 204 -14.20 25.07 19.51
N TRP A 205 -15.45 24.67 19.25
CA TRP A 205 -15.82 23.26 19.07
C TRP A 205 -15.31 22.68 17.75
N SER A 206 -15.34 23.45 16.65
CA SER A 206 -14.76 23.01 15.37
C SER A 206 -13.24 22.85 15.48
N GLY A 207 -12.58 23.81 16.12
CA GLY A 207 -11.15 23.75 16.41
C GLY A 207 -10.78 22.58 17.33
N ALA A 208 -11.56 22.35 18.38
CA ALA A 208 -11.38 21.20 19.28
C ALA A 208 -11.61 19.86 18.57
N ALA A 209 -12.59 19.75 17.69
CA ALA A 209 -12.84 18.55 16.89
C ALA A 209 -11.67 18.25 15.94
N VAL A 210 -11.18 19.26 15.22
CA VAL A 210 -9.99 19.12 14.36
C VAL A 210 -8.77 18.76 15.21
N ALA A 211 -8.53 19.46 16.33
CA ALA A 211 -7.40 19.19 17.20
C ALA A 211 -7.45 17.76 17.77
N ALA A 212 -8.62 17.31 18.25
CA ALA A 212 -8.79 15.95 18.77
C ALA A 212 -8.60 14.90 17.68
N GLY A 213 -9.12 15.10 16.47
CA GLY A 213 -8.89 14.22 15.33
C GLY A 213 -7.41 14.15 14.94
N VAL A 214 -6.76 15.30 14.80
CA VAL A 214 -5.32 15.40 14.48
C VAL A 214 -4.47 14.80 15.59
N VAL A 215 -4.79 15.02 16.86
CA VAL A 215 -4.10 14.41 18.00
C VAL A 215 -4.30 12.91 18.02
N ALA A 216 -5.50 12.39 17.72
CA ALA A 216 -5.73 10.95 17.63
C ALA A 216 -4.92 10.32 16.49
N ILE A 217 -4.83 10.98 15.33
CA ILE A 217 -3.95 10.57 14.22
C ILE A 217 -2.48 10.67 14.64
N ALA A 218 -2.08 11.74 15.31
CA ALA A 218 -0.71 11.94 15.78
C ALA A 218 -0.32 10.93 16.87
N ILE A 219 -1.21 10.57 17.79
CA ILE A 219 -1.02 9.50 18.78
C ILE A 219 -0.91 8.16 18.07
N THR A 220 -1.72 7.91 17.04
CA THR A 220 -1.60 6.69 16.23
C THR A 220 -0.23 6.62 15.55
N ASN A 221 0.22 7.72 14.95
CA ASN A 221 1.56 7.82 14.34
C ASN A 221 2.71 7.83 15.37
N ALA A 222 2.47 8.31 16.59
CA ALA A 222 3.45 8.28 17.67
C ALA A 222 3.47 6.92 18.40
N ARG A 223 2.37 6.15 18.38
CA ARG A 223 2.39 4.72 18.74
C ARG A 223 3.03 3.88 17.64
N ARG A 224 3.00 4.36 16.38
CA ARG A 224 3.95 3.94 15.32
C ARG A 224 5.39 4.46 15.55
N ALA A 225 5.73 5.05 16.71
CA ALA A 225 7.12 5.08 17.17
C ALA A 225 7.67 3.67 17.50
N GLY A 226 6.83 2.64 17.41
CA GLY A 226 7.25 1.27 17.10
C GLY A 226 8.24 1.21 15.94
N ALA A 227 8.16 2.06 14.92
CA ALA A 227 9.12 2.11 13.81
C ALA A 227 10.56 2.33 14.29
N ALA A 228 10.74 3.32 15.17
CA ALA A 228 12.05 3.63 15.74
C ALA A 228 12.52 2.52 16.69
N ALA A 229 11.60 1.92 17.45
CA ALA A 229 11.90 0.81 18.34
C ALA A 229 12.26 -0.47 17.58
N VAL A 230 11.48 -0.88 16.58
CA VAL A 230 11.71 -2.04 15.71
C VAL A 230 12.95 -1.83 14.85
N THR A 231 13.19 -0.61 14.35
CA THR A 231 14.45 -0.29 13.65
C THR A 231 15.64 -0.39 14.61
N ALA A 232 15.51 0.07 15.85
CA ALA A 232 16.56 -0.09 16.87
C ALA A 232 16.79 -1.57 17.22
N VAL A 233 15.72 -2.36 17.38
CA VAL A 233 15.78 -3.82 17.59
C VAL A 233 16.48 -4.49 16.42
N ARG A 234 16.09 -4.18 15.18
CA ARG A 234 16.75 -4.67 13.96
C ARG A 234 18.24 -4.33 13.95
N ASN A 235 18.61 -3.09 14.23
CA ASN A 235 20.01 -2.65 14.19
C ASN A 235 20.85 -3.27 15.33
N ALA A 236 20.22 -3.58 16.46
CA ALA A 236 20.85 -4.28 17.58
C ALA A 236 20.95 -5.80 17.35
N LEU A 237 20.10 -6.37 16.48
CA LEU A 237 20.07 -7.80 16.19
C LEU A 237 21.42 -8.27 15.65
N ARG A 238 21.83 -9.44 16.12
CA ARG A 238 22.97 -10.19 15.58
C ARG A 238 22.43 -11.51 15.06
N LEU A 239 22.61 -11.73 13.76
CA LEU A 239 22.17 -12.96 13.14
C LEU A 239 23.05 -14.14 13.60
N PRO A 240 22.48 -15.34 13.78
CA PRO A 240 23.27 -16.56 14.00
C PRO A 240 24.22 -16.82 12.84
N ALA A 241 25.33 -17.50 13.12
CA ALA A 241 26.17 -18.04 12.05
C ALA A 241 25.41 -19.17 11.32
N PRO A 242 25.56 -19.29 10.00
CA PRO A 242 24.94 -20.38 9.27
C PRO A 242 25.56 -21.73 9.64
N ALA A 243 24.73 -22.77 9.69
CA ALA A 243 25.16 -24.17 9.73
C ALA A 243 25.74 -24.61 8.37
N VAL A 244 25.18 -24.08 7.27
CA VAL A 244 25.70 -24.27 5.91
C VAL A 244 25.88 -22.89 5.28
N ALA A 245 27.13 -22.46 5.10
CA ALA A 245 27.44 -21.20 4.44
C ALA A 245 27.22 -21.31 2.93
N ALA A 246 26.82 -20.20 2.30
CA ALA A 246 26.71 -20.14 0.84
C ALA A 246 28.09 -20.29 0.22
N SER A 247 28.15 -20.92 -0.96
CA SER A 247 29.36 -20.91 -1.78
C SER A 247 29.83 -19.47 -2.01
N ALA A 248 31.14 -19.25 -1.90
CA ALA A 248 31.72 -17.93 -2.16
C ALA A 248 31.41 -17.48 -3.60
N VAL A 249 31.14 -16.19 -3.77
CA VAL A 249 30.96 -15.60 -5.11
C VAL A 249 32.24 -15.83 -5.92
N PRO A 250 32.17 -16.54 -7.07
CA PRO A 250 33.35 -16.79 -7.89
C PRO A 250 33.97 -15.48 -8.37
N SER A 251 35.30 -15.43 -8.50
CA SER A 251 36.01 -14.22 -8.96
C SER A 251 35.59 -13.76 -10.36
N GLY A 252 35.10 -14.68 -11.21
CA GLY A 252 34.60 -14.40 -12.55
C GLY A 252 33.11 -14.05 -12.62
N ALA A 253 32.40 -13.94 -11.50
CA ALA A 253 30.95 -13.68 -11.48
C ALA A 253 30.58 -12.21 -11.69
N GLU A 254 31.47 -11.30 -11.32
CA GLU A 254 31.29 -9.85 -11.48
C GLU A 254 32.27 -9.34 -12.55
N LEU A 255 31.74 -8.85 -13.66
CA LEU A 255 32.51 -8.27 -14.77
C LEU A 255 32.99 -6.85 -14.47
N ALA A 256 32.44 -6.20 -13.43
CA ALA A 256 32.80 -4.85 -12.99
C ALA A 256 32.72 -3.77 -14.09
N LEU A 257 31.79 -3.93 -15.04
CA LEU A 257 31.58 -2.97 -16.13
C LEU A 257 30.74 -1.77 -15.65
N PRO A 258 31.15 -0.52 -15.92
CA PRO A 258 30.39 0.66 -15.51
C PRO A 258 28.96 0.66 -16.05
N GLY A 259 27.96 0.70 -15.15
CA GLY A 259 26.54 0.73 -15.50
C GLY A 259 25.87 -0.64 -15.63
N LEU A 260 26.64 -1.74 -15.59
CA LEU A 260 26.10 -3.09 -15.48
C LEU A 260 25.55 -3.34 -14.06
N ALA A 261 24.43 -4.05 -13.94
CA ALA A 261 23.90 -4.43 -12.64
C ALA A 261 24.87 -5.35 -11.88
N ARG A 262 25.12 -5.05 -10.60
CA ARG A 262 26.01 -5.85 -9.73
C ARG A 262 25.51 -7.28 -9.58
N VAL A 263 26.41 -8.25 -9.51
CA VAL A 263 26.04 -9.67 -9.35
C VAL A 263 25.29 -9.92 -8.05
N VAL A 264 25.64 -9.20 -6.96
CA VAL A 264 24.85 -9.11 -5.72
C VAL A 264 24.31 -7.69 -5.60
N THR A 265 23.00 -7.58 -5.58
CA THR A 265 22.27 -6.31 -5.47
C THR A 265 22.31 -5.81 -4.02
N PRO A 266 22.80 -4.58 -3.76
CA PRO A 266 22.74 -3.97 -2.43
C PRO A 266 21.30 -3.86 -1.90
N ASN A 267 21.13 -3.96 -0.57
CA ASN A 267 19.81 -3.96 0.08
C ASN A 267 18.97 -2.71 -0.26
N ASP A 268 19.61 -1.53 -0.30
CA ASP A 268 18.98 -0.24 -0.59
C ASP A 268 18.54 -0.07 -2.06
N SER A 269 19.09 -0.90 -2.94
CA SER A 269 18.88 -0.89 -4.39
C SER A 269 18.06 -2.09 -4.85
N PHE A 270 17.75 -3.02 -3.94
CA PHE A 270 16.93 -4.19 -4.23
C PHE A 270 15.48 -3.76 -4.47
N TYR A 271 14.89 -4.20 -5.58
CA TYR A 271 13.56 -3.74 -5.99
C TYR A 271 12.50 -3.99 -4.90
N ARG A 272 11.60 -3.01 -4.72
CA ARG A 272 10.48 -3.11 -3.78
C ARG A 272 9.16 -3.15 -4.51
N ILE A 273 8.43 -4.25 -4.34
CA ILE A 273 7.02 -4.36 -4.73
C ILE A 273 6.26 -5.12 -3.65
N ASP A 274 5.10 -4.61 -3.26
CA ASP A 274 4.17 -5.21 -2.30
C ASP A 274 2.80 -4.52 -2.32
N THR A 275 1.79 -5.25 -1.87
CA THR A 275 0.41 -4.79 -1.68
C THR A 275 0.23 -3.92 -0.44
N ALA A 276 1.20 -3.91 0.47
CA ALA A 276 1.13 -3.19 1.72
C ALA A 276 1.19 -1.66 1.47
N LEU A 277 0.13 -0.94 1.85
CA LEU A 277 0.12 0.53 1.81
C LEU A 277 1.09 1.15 2.83
N ILE A 278 1.29 0.45 3.94
CA ILE A 278 2.17 0.81 5.06
C ILE A 278 3.00 -0.43 5.36
N VAL A 279 4.31 -0.28 5.43
CA VAL A 279 5.24 -1.37 5.75
C VAL A 279 4.95 -1.87 7.18
N PRO A 280 4.67 -3.16 7.38
CA PRO A 280 4.55 -3.73 8.72
C PRO A 280 5.84 -3.58 9.54
N GLU A 281 5.69 -3.13 10.77
CA GLU A 281 6.76 -3.01 11.76
C GLU A 281 6.48 -4.03 12.86
N ILE A 282 7.13 -5.19 12.76
CA ILE A 282 6.86 -6.35 13.62
C ILE A 282 8.00 -6.45 14.64
N ASP A 283 7.65 -6.45 15.92
CA ASP A 283 8.59 -6.84 16.97
C ASP A 283 8.85 -8.35 16.83
N PRO A 284 10.11 -8.79 16.65
CA PRO A 284 10.42 -10.22 16.56
C PRO A 284 9.90 -11.03 17.76
N ALA A 285 9.81 -10.43 18.95
CA ALA A 285 9.29 -11.11 20.14
C ALA A 285 7.81 -11.51 20.02
N ASP A 286 7.03 -10.78 19.20
CA ASP A 286 5.62 -11.06 18.95
C ASP A 286 5.40 -11.93 17.70
N TRP A 287 6.47 -12.22 16.95
CA TRP A 287 6.37 -12.98 15.72
C TRP A 287 6.33 -14.49 15.97
N SER A 288 5.43 -15.18 15.27
CA SER A 288 5.43 -16.63 15.13
C SER A 288 4.87 -17.04 13.77
N LEU A 289 5.28 -18.22 13.31
CA LEU A 289 4.78 -18.87 12.11
C LEU A 289 3.99 -20.12 12.50
N ARG A 290 2.82 -20.31 11.89
CA ARG A 290 2.04 -21.54 12.00
C ARG A 290 2.04 -22.33 10.68
N ILE A 291 2.11 -23.65 10.76
CA ILE A 291 1.89 -24.57 9.65
C ILE A 291 0.66 -25.40 9.97
N THR A 292 -0.35 -25.32 9.11
CA THR A 292 -1.71 -25.83 9.37
C THR A 292 -2.30 -26.48 8.12
N GLY A 293 -3.53 -26.99 8.23
CA GLY A 293 -4.32 -27.47 7.09
C GLY A 293 -4.19 -28.97 6.88
N MET A 294 -3.83 -29.38 5.66
CA MET A 294 -3.68 -30.79 5.27
C MET A 294 -2.34 -31.36 5.76
N VAL A 295 -2.17 -31.39 7.09
CA VAL A 295 -0.98 -31.89 7.80
C VAL A 295 -1.40 -32.85 8.90
N GLU A 296 -0.53 -33.78 9.28
CA GLU A 296 -0.80 -34.64 10.45
C GLU A 296 -0.70 -33.89 11.78
N ARG A 297 0.15 -32.85 11.83
CA ARG A 297 0.44 -32.08 13.05
C ARG A 297 0.57 -30.60 12.72
N ASP A 298 -0.19 -29.77 13.42
CA ASP A 298 0.04 -28.32 13.39
C ASP A 298 1.39 -28.00 14.02
N VAL A 299 2.20 -27.19 13.34
CA VAL A 299 3.50 -26.71 13.84
C VAL A 299 3.40 -25.23 14.10
N THR A 300 3.89 -24.78 15.26
CA THR A 300 4.11 -23.35 15.53
C THR A 300 5.57 -23.16 15.88
N ILE A 301 6.20 -22.13 15.31
CA ILE A 301 7.57 -21.75 15.61
C ILE A 301 7.64 -20.25 15.88
N THR A 302 8.25 -19.91 17.01
CA THR A 302 8.54 -18.52 17.41
C THR A 302 9.83 -18.02 16.77
N TRP A 303 10.08 -16.72 16.86
CA TRP A 303 11.32 -16.11 16.39
C TRP A 303 12.58 -16.73 17.02
N ASP A 304 12.60 -16.88 18.34
CA ASP A 304 13.77 -17.42 19.06
C ASP A 304 14.03 -18.89 18.70
N GLU A 305 12.96 -19.68 18.56
CA GLU A 305 13.06 -21.07 18.09
C GLU A 305 13.59 -21.13 16.67
N LEU A 306 13.14 -20.25 15.76
CA LEU A 306 13.63 -20.19 14.39
C LEU A 306 15.12 -19.85 14.33
N LEU A 307 15.59 -18.86 15.09
CA LEU A 307 17.00 -18.50 15.14
C LEU A 307 17.89 -19.58 15.76
N ALA A 308 17.34 -20.46 16.60
CA ALA A 308 18.06 -21.58 17.19
C ALA A 308 18.22 -22.78 16.24
N LEU A 309 17.54 -22.78 15.09
CA LEU A 309 17.66 -23.84 14.08
C LEU A 309 18.94 -23.71 13.24
N PRO A 310 19.41 -24.80 12.60
CA PRO A 310 20.59 -24.75 11.75
C PRO A 310 20.28 -24.00 10.44
N LEU A 311 20.48 -22.68 10.46
CA LEU A 311 20.21 -21.82 9.32
C LEU A 311 21.18 -22.10 8.16
N GLU A 312 20.69 -22.00 6.93
CA GLU A 312 21.46 -22.14 5.70
C GLU A 312 21.54 -20.80 4.97
N GLU A 313 22.64 -20.58 4.26
CA GLU A 313 22.81 -19.46 3.35
C GLU A 313 22.71 -19.90 1.89
N SER A 314 22.06 -19.08 1.07
CA SER A 314 22.05 -19.25 -0.38
C SER A 314 22.03 -17.91 -1.11
N TYR A 315 22.61 -17.86 -2.30
CA TYR A 315 22.38 -16.75 -3.24
C TYR A 315 21.17 -17.09 -4.09
N THR A 316 20.16 -16.22 -4.06
CA THR A 316 18.92 -16.41 -4.82
C THR A 316 18.50 -15.11 -5.49
N THR A 317 18.23 -15.19 -6.79
CA THR A 317 17.63 -14.09 -7.55
C THR A 317 16.11 -14.13 -7.40
N LEU A 318 15.51 -13.01 -7.01
CA LEU A 318 14.06 -12.81 -7.02
C LEU A 318 13.68 -11.93 -8.19
N ALA A 319 12.62 -12.32 -8.90
CA ALA A 319 12.03 -11.54 -9.98
C ALA A 319 10.53 -11.35 -9.77
N CYS A 320 10.02 -10.19 -10.14
CA CYS A 320 8.60 -9.92 -10.14
C CYS A 320 7.94 -10.40 -11.43
N VAL A 321 6.70 -10.92 -11.33
CA VAL A 321 5.90 -11.25 -12.52
C VAL A 321 5.53 -10.00 -13.33
N SER A 322 5.45 -8.83 -12.67
CA SER A 322 5.22 -7.54 -13.31
C SER A 322 6.46 -6.98 -14.02
N ASN A 323 7.59 -7.69 -13.99
CA ASN A 323 8.78 -7.25 -14.71
C ASN A 323 8.52 -7.33 -16.22
N GLU A 324 8.62 -6.20 -16.91
CA GLU A 324 8.59 -6.16 -18.37
C GLU A 324 9.88 -6.76 -18.95
N VAL A 325 9.86 -7.04 -20.26
CA VAL A 325 11.07 -7.42 -20.98
C VAL A 325 12.10 -6.28 -20.84
N GLY A 326 13.24 -6.61 -20.24
CA GLY A 326 14.29 -5.64 -19.93
C GLY A 326 14.02 -4.72 -18.73
N GLY A 327 13.00 -5.01 -17.92
CA GLY A 327 12.66 -4.24 -16.72
C GLY A 327 13.66 -4.41 -15.56
N SER A 328 13.44 -3.63 -14.50
CA SER A 328 14.31 -3.56 -13.31
C SER A 328 13.73 -4.26 -12.07
N LEU A 329 12.57 -4.93 -12.16
CA LEU A 329 11.92 -5.61 -11.04
C LEU A 329 12.52 -7.00 -10.78
N ILE A 330 13.83 -7.03 -10.60
CA ILE A 330 14.64 -8.21 -10.37
C ILE A 330 15.89 -7.84 -9.56
N GLY A 331 16.34 -8.73 -8.67
CA GLY A 331 17.57 -8.55 -7.91
C GLY A 331 18.09 -9.86 -7.34
N ASN A 332 19.40 -9.94 -7.11
CA ASN A 332 20.08 -11.10 -6.54
C ASN A 332 20.68 -10.76 -5.18
N ALA A 333 20.45 -11.59 -4.17
CA ALA A 333 20.96 -11.37 -2.82
C ALA A 333 21.40 -12.67 -2.17
N LYS A 334 22.27 -12.57 -1.16
CA LYS A 334 22.51 -13.66 -0.21
C LYS A 334 21.39 -13.66 0.81
N TRP A 335 20.83 -14.82 1.10
CA TRP A 335 19.77 -15.00 2.10
C TRP A 335 20.25 -15.95 3.17
N LEU A 336 19.91 -15.65 4.43
CA LEU A 336 20.13 -16.54 5.58
C LEU A 336 18.77 -16.95 6.13
N GLY A 337 18.51 -18.25 6.27
CA GLY A 337 17.21 -18.74 6.72
C GLY A 337 17.16 -20.23 7.00
N TYR A 338 16.01 -20.73 7.46
CA TYR A 338 15.81 -22.15 7.71
C TYR A 338 15.06 -22.82 6.55
N PRO A 339 15.47 -24.02 6.07
CA PRO A 339 14.79 -24.72 5.00
C PRO A 339 13.31 -25.00 5.31
N ILE A 340 12.42 -24.56 4.41
CA ILE A 340 10.97 -24.77 4.57
C ILE A 340 10.63 -26.26 4.55
N ARG A 341 11.33 -27.05 3.73
CA ARG A 341 11.19 -28.52 3.64
C ARG A 341 11.25 -29.20 5.01
N ASP A 342 12.11 -28.74 5.91
CA ASP A 342 12.32 -29.37 7.21
C ASP A 342 11.17 -29.04 8.18
N LEU A 343 10.60 -27.83 8.09
CA LEU A 343 9.41 -27.50 8.88
C LEU A 343 8.17 -28.22 8.35
N LEU A 344 8.03 -28.34 7.03
CA LEU A 344 6.98 -29.15 6.42
C LEU A 344 7.13 -30.62 6.83
N ALA A 345 8.34 -31.17 6.87
CA ALA A 345 8.57 -32.54 7.34
C ALA A 345 8.10 -32.76 8.79
N ARG A 346 8.23 -31.75 9.68
CA ARG A 346 7.68 -31.82 11.05
C ARG A 346 6.15 -31.85 11.07
N ALA A 347 5.50 -31.11 10.17
CA ALA A 347 4.05 -31.06 10.05
C ALA A 347 3.47 -32.33 9.40
N ALA A 348 4.26 -32.98 8.53
CA ALA A 348 3.88 -34.13 7.72
C ALA A 348 2.62 -33.87 6.85
N PRO A 349 2.75 -33.13 5.73
CA PRO A 349 1.70 -32.95 4.73
C PRO A 349 1.07 -34.28 4.31
N THR A 350 -0.26 -34.28 4.12
CA THR A 350 -0.95 -35.44 3.56
C THR A 350 -0.64 -35.59 2.06
N SER A 351 -0.77 -36.81 1.53
CA SER A 351 -0.48 -37.11 0.12
C SER A 351 -1.42 -36.44 -0.89
N GLU A 352 -2.54 -35.88 -0.42
CA GLU A 352 -3.52 -35.18 -1.27
C GLU A 352 -3.20 -33.68 -1.43
N ALA A 353 -2.28 -33.14 -0.64
CA ALA A 353 -1.90 -31.72 -0.72
C ALA A 353 -0.98 -31.45 -1.92
N ASP A 354 -1.24 -30.35 -2.65
CA ASP A 354 -0.42 -29.92 -3.78
C ASP A 354 -0.02 -28.43 -3.72
N MET A 355 -0.50 -27.70 -2.70
CA MET A 355 -0.26 -26.26 -2.53
C MET A 355 0.03 -25.91 -1.06
N VAL A 356 0.89 -24.93 -0.85
CA VAL A 356 1.01 -24.18 0.41
C VAL A 356 0.50 -22.76 0.17
N LEU A 357 -0.58 -22.40 0.85
CA LEU A 357 -1.07 -21.03 0.92
C LEU A 357 -0.35 -20.30 2.05
N SER A 358 0.64 -19.50 1.69
CA SER A 358 1.33 -18.64 2.65
C SER A 358 0.54 -17.37 2.91
N ARG A 359 0.62 -16.85 4.15
CA ARG A 359 -0.08 -15.64 4.58
C ARG A 359 0.87 -14.66 5.27
N SER A 360 0.84 -13.42 4.82
CA SER A 360 1.46 -12.27 5.46
C SER A 360 0.58 -11.70 6.57
N ILE A 361 1.19 -11.02 7.55
CA ILE A 361 0.46 -10.35 8.65
C ILE A 361 -0.57 -9.32 8.16
N ASP A 362 -0.36 -8.73 6.99
CA ASP A 362 -1.26 -7.76 6.36
C ASP A 362 -2.43 -8.42 5.59
N GLY A 363 -2.50 -9.76 5.61
CA GLY A 363 -3.53 -10.55 4.98
C GLY A 363 -3.21 -11.00 3.55
N PHE A 364 -2.11 -10.54 2.94
CA PHE A 364 -1.68 -10.99 1.62
C PHE A 364 -1.44 -12.51 1.62
N THR A 365 -1.83 -13.18 0.52
CA THR A 365 -1.61 -14.63 0.34
C THR A 365 -0.95 -14.97 -0.98
N ALA A 366 -0.10 -15.99 -0.96
CA ALA A 366 0.58 -16.54 -2.13
C ALA A 366 0.43 -18.07 -2.19
N SER A 367 0.19 -18.60 -3.39
CA SER A 367 0.00 -20.02 -3.69
C SER A 367 1.30 -20.64 -4.19
N THR A 368 2.05 -21.29 -3.32
CA THR A 368 3.28 -22.00 -3.72
C THR A 368 2.97 -23.48 -3.94
N PRO A 369 3.36 -24.11 -5.07
CA PRO A 369 3.26 -25.55 -5.21
C PRO A 369 3.99 -26.27 -4.06
N LEU A 370 3.39 -27.28 -3.45
CA LEU A 370 3.98 -27.99 -2.31
C LEU A 370 5.28 -28.69 -2.70
N GLU A 371 5.31 -29.31 -3.89
CA GLU A 371 6.48 -30.02 -4.44
C GLU A 371 7.73 -29.11 -4.49
N VAL A 372 7.53 -27.85 -4.86
CA VAL A 372 8.57 -26.82 -4.92
C VAL A 372 9.16 -26.53 -3.54
N LEU A 373 8.41 -26.69 -2.46
CA LEU A 373 8.90 -26.45 -1.11
C LEU A 373 9.57 -27.66 -0.46
N THR A 374 9.37 -28.86 -1.02
CA THR A 374 9.85 -30.13 -0.45
C THR A 374 11.01 -30.75 -1.23
N TYR A 375 11.20 -30.39 -2.50
CA TYR A 375 12.39 -30.76 -3.27
C TYR A 375 13.67 -30.07 -2.75
N ASP A 376 14.83 -30.62 -3.12
CA ASP A 376 16.14 -30.05 -2.76
C ASP A 376 16.45 -28.79 -3.56
N ARG A 377 15.82 -27.69 -3.13
CA ARG A 377 16.08 -26.32 -3.56
C ARG A 377 16.17 -25.43 -2.34
N ALA A 378 16.83 -24.29 -2.49
CA ALA A 378 17.04 -23.31 -1.41
C ALA A 378 15.76 -22.51 -1.08
N ALA A 379 14.65 -23.21 -0.81
CA ALA A 379 13.40 -22.65 -0.32
C ALA A 379 13.48 -22.47 1.20
N ILE A 380 13.66 -21.23 1.64
CA ILE A 380 13.95 -20.91 3.05
C ILE A 380 12.97 -19.89 3.63
N LEU A 381 12.78 -19.95 4.95
CA LEU A 381 12.31 -18.83 5.76
C LEU A 381 13.51 -17.96 6.12
N ALA A 382 13.69 -16.89 5.35
CA ALA A 382 14.81 -15.98 5.51
C ALA A 382 14.58 -15.04 6.70
N VAL A 383 15.65 -14.84 7.47
CA VAL A 383 15.79 -13.87 8.57
C VAL A 383 16.85 -12.81 8.28
N GLY A 384 17.75 -13.10 7.34
CA GLY A 384 18.83 -12.21 6.91
C GLY A 384 18.93 -12.06 5.39
N MET A 385 19.45 -10.91 4.96
CA MET A 385 19.68 -10.54 3.57
C MET A 385 20.99 -9.76 3.45
N ASN A 386 21.91 -10.28 2.64
CA ASN A 386 23.26 -9.74 2.44
C ASN A 386 23.98 -9.46 3.77
N ASP A 387 24.07 -10.48 4.63
CA ASP A 387 24.75 -10.43 5.94
C ASP A 387 24.12 -9.50 6.99
N GLU A 388 22.99 -8.88 6.67
CA GLU A 388 22.24 -8.02 7.58
C GLU A 388 20.88 -8.63 7.93
N PRO A 389 20.30 -8.30 9.10
CA PRO A 389 18.88 -8.50 9.34
C PRO A 389 18.05 -7.95 8.18
N LEU A 390 16.99 -8.67 7.81
CA LEU A 390 16.10 -8.22 6.73
C LEU A 390 15.74 -6.73 6.89
N PRO A 391 15.83 -5.91 5.84
CA PRO A 391 15.23 -4.58 5.84
C PRO A 391 13.71 -4.67 6.06
N LEU A 392 13.11 -3.65 6.69
CA LEU A 392 11.68 -3.65 7.02
C LEU A 392 10.82 -3.83 5.76
N GLU A 393 11.17 -3.08 4.71
CA GLU A 393 10.53 -3.12 3.39
C GLU A 393 10.68 -4.47 2.66
N HIS A 394 11.68 -5.26 3.06
CA HIS A 394 12.00 -6.55 2.45
C HIS A 394 11.52 -7.74 3.30
N GLY A 395 10.73 -7.50 4.35
CA GLY A 395 9.99 -8.54 5.05
C GLY A 395 10.47 -8.87 6.46
N PHE A 396 11.22 -7.98 7.12
CA PHE A 396 11.59 -8.16 8.53
C PHE A 396 10.37 -8.44 9.43
N PRO A 397 10.43 -9.42 10.35
CA PRO A 397 11.61 -10.22 10.69
C PRO A 397 11.80 -11.47 9.83
N VAL A 398 10.75 -11.97 9.17
CA VAL A 398 10.80 -13.23 8.41
C VAL A 398 10.05 -13.11 7.09
N ARG A 399 10.66 -13.62 6.01
CA ARG A 399 10.03 -13.79 4.70
C ARG A 399 10.27 -15.18 4.13
N MET A 400 9.43 -15.59 3.18
CA MET A 400 9.77 -16.70 2.29
C MET A 400 10.70 -16.23 1.16
N VAL A 401 11.63 -17.10 0.77
CA VAL A 401 12.48 -16.99 -0.41
C VAL A 401 12.52 -18.36 -1.09
N VAL A 402 11.99 -18.45 -2.30
CA VAL A 402 11.79 -19.72 -3.00
C VAL A 402 12.24 -19.58 -4.47
N PRO A 403 13.42 -20.09 -4.85
CA PRO A 403 14.09 -19.80 -6.13
C PRO A 403 13.39 -20.46 -7.34
N GLY A 404 13.27 -19.81 -8.49
CA GLY A 404 12.65 -20.44 -9.70
C GLY A 404 11.16 -20.18 -9.87
N LEU A 405 10.54 -19.44 -8.95
CA LEU A 405 9.18 -18.93 -9.07
C LEU A 405 9.13 -17.40 -8.93
N TYR A 406 8.20 -16.74 -9.63
CA TYR A 406 7.98 -15.30 -9.47
C TYR A 406 7.53 -14.95 -8.04
N GLY A 407 7.94 -13.78 -7.55
CA GLY A 407 7.78 -13.41 -6.14
C GLY A 407 6.35 -13.42 -5.60
N TYR A 408 5.32 -13.26 -6.44
CA TYR A 408 3.91 -13.25 -6.01
C TYR A 408 3.37 -14.63 -5.59
N VAL A 409 4.05 -15.72 -5.97
CA VAL A 409 3.74 -17.09 -5.54
C VAL A 409 4.78 -17.66 -4.57
N SER A 410 5.93 -16.99 -4.39
CA SER A 410 7.14 -17.61 -3.84
C SER A 410 7.84 -16.82 -2.74
N ALA A 411 7.53 -15.53 -2.58
CA ALA A 411 8.35 -14.61 -1.80
C ALA A 411 7.53 -13.78 -0.79
N THR A 412 6.61 -14.42 -0.08
CA THR A 412 5.74 -13.79 0.93
C THR A 412 6.56 -13.12 2.03
N LYS A 413 6.46 -11.78 2.09
CA LYS A 413 7.05 -10.96 3.16
C LYS A 413 6.19 -11.02 4.41
N TRP A 414 6.78 -10.81 5.58
CA TRP A 414 6.07 -10.74 6.86
C TRP A 414 5.19 -11.98 7.11
N VAL A 415 5.70 -13.15 6.76
CA VAL A 415 4.94 -14.40 6.74
C VAL A 415 4.59 -14.86 8.16
N THR A 416 3.36 -15.31 8.36
CA THR A 416 2.81 -15.72 9.68
C THR A 416 2.08 -17.06 9.62
N GLU A 417 1.70 -17.55 8.44
CA GLU A 417 1.10 -18.87 8.28
C GLU A 417 1.49 -19.52 6.95
N LEU A 418 1.69 -20.84 6.98
CA LEU A 418 1.79 -21.75 5.83
C LEU A 418 0.65 -22.78 5.93
N LYS A 419 -0.47 -22.53 5.26
CA LYS A 419 -1.57 -23.50 5.20
C LYS A 419 -1.30 -24.49 4.08
N VAL A 420 -1.04 -25.75 4.41
CA VAL A 420 -0.94 -26.85 3.45
C VAL A 420 -2.35 -27.19 2.98
N THR A 421 -2.58 -27.22 1.66
CA THR A 421 -3.91 -27.34 1.05
C THR A 421 -3.79 -27.77 -0.42
N ARG A 422 -4.82 -27.53 -1.23
CA ARG A 422 -4.85 -27.81 -2.67
C ARG A 422 -5.18 -26.58 -3.51
N PHE A 423 -4.66 -26.53 -4.73
CA PHE A 423 -5.01 -25.50 -5.72
C PHE A 423 -6.51 -25.48 -6.07
N ASP A 424 -7.19 -26.62 -5.98
CA ASP A 424 -8.64 -26.71 -6.25
C ASP A 424 -9.52 -26.27 -5.05
N ALA A 425 -8.92 -26.06 -3.88
CA ALA A 425 -9.63 -25.79 -2.63
C ALA A 425 -9.44 -24.35 -2.12
N ASP A 426 -8.31 -23.72 -2.42
CA ASP A 426 -7.99 -22.36 -1.99
C ASP A 426 -7.36 -21.56 -3.14
N GLN A 427 -7.55 -20.24 -3.13
CA GLN A 427 -6.93 -19.33 -4.09
C GLN A 427 -6.14 -18.22 -3.40
N ALA A 428 -4.99 -17.88 -3.97
CA ALA A 428 -4.16 -16.77 -3.51
C ALA A 428 -4.61 -15.42 -4.06
N TYR A 429 -4.11 -14.34 -3.46
CA TYR A 429 -4.52 -12.96 -3.75
C TYR A 429 -4.51 -12.61 -5.24
N TRP A 430 -3.46 -13.02 -5.96
CA TRP A 430 -3.32 -12.73 -7.39
C TRP A 430 -4.02 -13.74 -8.28
N SER A 431 -4.18 -14.99 -7.84
CA SER A 431 -4.97 -16.03 -8.53
C SER A 431 -6.42 -15.59 -8.71
N THR A 432 -7.03 -15.00 -7.66
CA THR A 432 -8.40 -14.46 -7.76
C THR A 432 -8.52 -13.25 -8.70
N ARG A 433 -7.39 -12.71 -9.17
CA ARG A 433 -7.29 -11.55 -10.08
C ARG A 433 -6.80 -11.96 -11.47
N GLY A 434 -6.82 -13.26 -11.78
CA GLY A 434 -6.53 -13.80 -13.11
C GLY A 434 -5.06 -13.99 -13.42
N TRP A 435 -4.17 -13.91 -12.43
CA TRP A 435 -2.76 -14.29 -12.59
C TRP A 435 -2.62 -15.81 -12.49
N SER A 436 -1.59 -16.34 -13.17
CA SER A 436 -1.20 -17.75 -13.10
C SER A 436 -1.03 -18.23 -11.64
N GLU A 437 -1.41 -19.46 -11.33
CA GLU A 437 -1.36 -19.94 -9.94
C GLU A 437 0.02 -20.48 -9.56
N ARG A 438 0.79 -20.95 -10.54
CA ARG A 438 2.10 -21.60 -10.34
C ARG A 438 3.29 -20.66 -10.55
N GLY A 439 3.17 -19.70 -11.47
CA GLY A 439 4.15 -18.63 -11.71
C GLY A 439 5.63 -19.05 -11.82
N PRO A 440 6.01 -20.06 -12.64
CA PRO A 440 7.42 -20.39 -12.87
C PRO A 440 8.17 -19.22 -13.53
N ILE A 441 9.44 -19.05 -13.20
CA ILE A 441 10.28 -18.04 -13.86
C ILE A 441 10.48 -18.43 -15.33
N LYS A 442 10.27 -17.45 -16.23
CA LYS A 442 10.59 -17.57 -17.65
C LYS A 442 12.05 -17.20 -17.93
N LEU A 443 12.65 -17.83 -18.95
CA LEU A 443 13.97 -17.46 -19.46
C LEU A 443 13.96 -16.02 -19.97
N GLN A 444 14.89 -15.21 -19.47
CA GLN A 444 14.96 -13.79 -19.82
C GLN A 444 16.42 -13.32 -19.90
N SER A 445 16.62 -12.25 -20.68
CA SER A 445 17.87 -11.51 -20.78
C SER A 445 17.56 -10.01 -20.90
N ARG A 446 18.47 -9.19 -20.37
CA ARG A 446 18.36 -7.73 -20.37
C ARG A 446 19.70 -7.12 -20.74
N ILE A 447 19.66 -6.02 -21.48
CA ILE A 447 20.79 -5.16 -21.83
C ILE A 447 20.82 -4.00 -20.83
N ASP A 448 21.90 -3.90 -20.06
CA ASP A 448 22.11 -2.82 -19.08
C ASP A 448 22.93 -1.69 -19.68
N VAL A 449 23.92 -2.04 -20.50
CA VAL A 449 24.78 -1.09 -21.20
C VAL A 449 24.90 -1.43 -22.68
N PRO A 450 24.90 -0.43 -23.57
CA PRO A 450 24.77 1.01 -23.29
C PRO A 450 23.37 1.42 -22.78
N ARG A 451 23.32 2.46 -21.93
CA ARG A 451 22.06 2.98 -21.37
C ARG A 451 21.33 3.87 -22.38
N ARG A 452 20.00 3.80 -22.39
CA ARG A 452 19.16 4.73 -23.17
C ARG A 452 19.46 6.18 -22.76
N ALA A 453 19.55 7.08 -23.75
CA ALA A 453 19.80 8.51 -23.59
C ALA A 453 21.20 8.94 -23.08
N GLN A 454 22.13 8.02 -22.83
CA GLN A 454 23.56 8.37 -22.85
C GLN A 454 24.00 8.30 -24.30
N GLY A 455 24.19 9.45 -24.95
CA GLY A 455 24.81 9.48 -26.27
C GLY A 455 26.11 8.69 -26.25
N LEU A 456 26.25 7.72 -27.14
CA LEU A 456 27.43 6.86 -27.22
C LEU A 456 28.40 7.46 -28.24
N LYS A 457 29.68 7.60 -27.89
CA LYS A 457 30.68 8.00 -28.87
C LYS A 457 31.10 6.80 -29.71
N ALA A 458 31.31 6.99 -31.00
CA ALA A 458 31.86 5.99 -31.89
C ALA A 458 33.22 5.48 -31.40
N GLY A 459 33.48 4.19 -31.63
CA GLY A 459 34.68 3.49 -31.18
C GLY A 459 34.39 2.26 -30.34
N ASP A 460 35.44 1.72 -29.72
CA ASP A 460 35.36 0.49 -28.95
C ASP A 460 34.57 0.68 -27.64
N THR A 461 33.61 -0.19 -27.44
CA THR A 461 32.72 -0.22 -26.27
C THR A 461 32.29 -1.66 -25.96
N VAL A 462 31.31 -1.81 -25.07
CA VAL A 462 30.76 -3.09 -24.67
C VAL A 462 29.24 -3.03 -24.59
N ILE A 463 28.60 -4.09 -25.08
CA ILE A 463 27.20 -4.39 -24.82
C ILE A 463 27.18 -5.41 -23.70
N ALA A 464 26.54 -5.11 -22.58
CA ALA A 464 26.53 -6.02 -21.44
C ALA A 464 25.20 -5.97 -20.69
N GLY A 465 24.94 -7.02 -19.92
CA GLY A 465 23.68 -7.17 -19.22
C GLY A 465 23.64 -8.40 -18.33
N VAL A 466 22.41 -8.79 -17.99
CA VAL A 466 22.14 -9.98 -17.16
C VAL A 466 21.16 -10.91 -17.85
N ALA A 467 21.21 -12.19 -17.52
CA ALA A 467 20.27 -13.22 -17.96
C ALA A 467 19.91 -14.15 -16.79
N TRP A 468 18.71 -14.71 -16.79
CA TRP A 468 18.25 -15.56 -15.70
C TRP A 468 17.18 -16.57 -16.14
N GLN A 469 17.19 -17.71 -15.45
CA GLN A 469 16.11 -18.68 -15.39
C GLN A 469 16.35 -19.56 -14.15
N GLN A 470 16.00 -19.05 -12.98
CA GLN A 470 16.33 -19.68 -11.70
C GLN A 470 15.82 -21.13 -11.66
N HIS A 471 16.60 -22.01 -11.01
CA HIS A 471 16.47 -23.47 -10.97
C HIS A 471 16.77 -24.23 -12.27
N VAL A 472 16.82 -23.54 -13.42
CA VAL A 472 17.20 -24.15 -14.71
C VAL A 472 18.62 -23.75 -15.12
N GLY A 473 19.00 -22.49 -14.90
CA GLY A 473 20.29 -21.94 -15.31
C GLY A 473 20.31 -21.44 -16.76
N VAL A 474 21.31 -20.60 -17.07
CA VAL A 474 21.54 -20.01 -18.39
C VAL A 474 22.87 -20.51 -18.94
N SER A 475 22.86 -21.06 -20.16
CA SER A 475 24.04 -21.62 -20.82
C SER A 475 24.64 -20.69 -21.88
N GLY A 476 23.88 -19.71 -22.37
CA GLY A 476 24.36 -18.77 -23.38
C GLY A 476 23.52 -17.51 -23.47
N VAL A 477 24.13 -16.46 -24.02
CA VAL A 477 23.43 -15.26 -24.46
C VAL A 477 23.97 -14.90 -25.84
N GLU A 478 23.07 -14.52 -26.75
CA GLU A 478 23.42 -14.00 -28.06
C GLU A 478 22.89 -12.57 -28.19
N VAL A 479 23.62 -11.75 -28.94
CA VAL A 479 23.27 -10.36 -29.21
C VAL A 479 23.22 -10.16 -30.72
N GLN A 480 22.18 -9.48 -31.19
CA GLN A 480 22.05 -9.02 -32.56
C GLN A 480 22.18 -7.49 -32.58
N ILE A 481 22.96 -6.98 -33.52
CA ILE A 481 23.07 -5.55 -33.80
C ILE A 481 22.47 -5.31 -35.18
N ASP A 482 21.47 -4.44 -35.24
CA ASP A 482 20.65 -4.15 -36.40
C ASP A 482 20.04 -5.44 -36.98
N GLU A 483 20.25 -5.68 -38.28
CA GLU A 483 19.80 -6.88 -38.98
C GLU A 483 20.98 -7.84 -39.27
N GLY A 484 22.05 -7.73 -38.46
CA GLY A 484 23.23 -8.60 -38.54
C GLY A 484 23.00 -10.01 -38.00
N GLU A 485 24.08 -10.80 -37.97
CA GLU A 485 24.06 -12.14 -37.38
C GLU A 485 23.99 -12.08 -35.85
N TRP A 486 23.43 -13.13 -35.24
CA TRP A 486 23.48 -13.31 -33.80
C TRP A 486 24.91 -13.66 -33.38
N MET A 487 25.47 -12.85 -32.49
CA MET A 487 26.83 -13.02 -31.99
C MET A 487 26.80 -13.59 -30.57
N PRO A 488 27.60 -14.63 -30.27
CA PRO A 488 27.68 -15.17 -28.92
C PRO A 488 28.34 -14.17 -27.97
N ALA A 489 27.68 -13.89 -26.85
CA ALA A 489 28.25 -13.10 -25.75
C ALA A 489 29.06 -14.00 -24.81
N THR A 490 30.01 -13.41 -24.10
CA THR A 490 30.76 -14.08 -23.04
C THR A 490 29.96 -14.02 -21.73
N LEU A 491 29.62 -15.18 -21.17
CA LEU A 491 29.00 -15.27 -19.84
C LEU A 491 30.06 -15.14 -18.74
N ALA A 492 29.69 -14.43 -17.68
CA ALA A 492 30.38 -14.47 -16.40
C ALA A 492 30.21 -15.85 -15.73
N THR A 493 31.03 -16.15 -14.73
CA THR A 493 30.85 -17.36 -13.92
C THR A 493 29.59 -17.24 -13.07
N ALA A 494 28.59 -18.10 -13.29
CA ALA A 494 27.40 -18.13 -12.43
C ALA A 494 27.76 -18.52 -10.99
N ILE A 495 27.07 -17.94 -10.01
CA ILE A 495 27.20 -18.37 -8.60
C ILE A 495 26.50 -19.73 -8.42
N SER A 496 25.29 -19.86 -8.98
CA SER A 496 24.51 -21.09 -9.08
C SER A 496 23.38 -20.92 -10.11
N ASP A 497 22.64 -21.99 -10.40
CA ASP A 497 21.48 -21.96 -11.29
C ASP A 497 20.31 -21.14 -10.72
N ASP A 498 20.32 -20.81 -9.42
CA ASP A 498 19.31 -19.97 -8.76
C ASP A 498 19.65 -18.47 -8.78
N THR A 499 20.76 -18.10 -9.45
CA THR A 499 21.21 -16.72 -9.61
C THR A 499 21.13 -16.25 -11.06
N TRP A 500 20.95 -14.95 -11.29
CA TRP A 500 21.23 -14.36 -12.59
C TRP A 500 22.73 -14.48 -12.93
N VAL A 501 23.05 -14.40 -14.21
CA VAL A 501 24.43 -14.37 -14.71
C VAL A 501 24.65 -13.07 -15.49
N GLN A 502 25.81 -12.45 -15.31
CA GLN A 502 26.23 -11.33 -16.15
C GLN A 502 26.76 -11.83 -17.50
N TRP A 503 26.64 -11.02 -18.53
CA TRP A 503 27.18 -11.32 -19.86
C TRP A 503 27.71 -10.05 -20.54
N SER A 504 28.66 -10.21 -21.46
CA SER A 504 29.23 -9.09 -22.22
C SER A 504 29.61 -9.48 -23.64
N LEU A 505 29.54 -8.50 -24.55
CA LEU A 505 29.98 -8.58 -25.93
C LEU A 505 30.76 -7.29 -26.27
N PRO A 506 32.06 -7.38 -26.58
CA PRO A 506 32.80 -6.25 -27.13
C PRO A 506 32.17 -5.77 -28.44
N TRP A 507 32.04 -4.45 -28.60
CA TRP A 507 31.41 -3.85 -29.78
C TRP A 507 32.19 -2.62 -30.23
N THR A 508 32.56 -2.56 -31.50
CA THR A 508 33.05 -1.33 -32.13
C THR A 508 31.84 -0.56 -32.67
N ALA A 509 31.38 0.44 -31.92
CA ALA A 509 30.22 1.22 -32.26
C ALA A 509 30.53 2.19 -33.41
N THR A 510 29.80 2.04 -34.52
CA THR A 510 29.87 2.96 -35.67
C THR A 510 28.90 4.12 -35.49
N GLU A 511 29.19 5.27 -36.10
CA GLU A 511 28.25 6.40 -36.10
C GLU A 511 26.91 6.02 -36.74
N GLY A 512 25.80 6.41 -36.11
CA GLY A 512 24.46 6.12 -36.59
C GLY A 512 23.51 5.63 -35.50
N ASP A 513 22.28 5.34 -35.91
CA ASP A 513 21.29 4.71 -35.06
C ASP A 513 21.40 3.19 -35.17
N HIS A 514 21.47 2.52 -34.02
CA HIS A 514 21.58 1.08 -33.91
C HIS A 514 20.45 0.48 -33.08
N LEU A 515 19.93 -0.67 -33.51
CA LEU A 515 19.00 -1.49 -32.75
C LEU A 515 19.72 -2.73 -32.21
N ILE A 516 19.86 -2.82 -30.89
CA ILE A 516 20.52 -3.93 -30.22
C ILE A 516 19.46 -4.84 -29.61
N ARG A 517 19.51 -6.14 -29.90
CA ARG A 517 18.62 -7.15 -29.33
C ARG A 517 19.44 -8.21 -28.59
N CYS A 518 18.90 -8.78 -27.50
CA CYS A 518 19.52 -9.93 -26.83
C CYS A 518 18.52 -11.07 -26.60
N ARG A 519 19.04 -12.30 -26.62
CA ARG A 519 18.29 -13.51 -26.25
C ARG A 519 19.18 -14.48 -25.47
N ALA A 520 18.63 -15.14 -24.45
CA ALA A 520 19.33 -16.16 -23.70
C ALA A 520 19.04 -17.57 -24.23
N THR A 521 19.91 -18.51 -23.88
CA THR A 521 19.71 -19.96 -24.00
C THR A 521 19.78 -20.58 -22.61
N SER A 522 18.80 -21.40 -22.24
CA SER A 522 18.76 -22.10 -20.96
C SER A 522 19.76 -23.24 -20.89
N ALA A 523 20.02 -23.77 -19.69
CA ALA A 523 20.85 -24.97 -19.55
C ALA A 523 20.25 -26.22 -20.22
N THR A 524 18.94 -26.22 -20.50
CA THR A 524 18.25 -27.31 -21.21
C THR A 524 18.26 -27.14 -22.74
N GLY A 525 18.82 -26.04 -23.25
CA GLY A 525 18.92 -25.75 -24.68
C GLY A 525 17.73 -25.00 -25.28
N GLU A 526 16.77 -24.58 -24.45
CA GLU A 526 15.68 -23.70 -24.88
C GLU A 526 16.22 -22.29 -25.16
N VAL A 527 15.94 -21.76 -26.35
CA VAL A 527 16.27 -20.38 -26.70
C VAL A 527 15.09 -19.46 -26.35
N GLN A 528 15.38 -18.30 -25.75
CA GLN A 528 14.38 -17.31 -25.36
C GLN A 528 13.51 -16.92 -26.56
N THR A 529 12.19 -17.03 -26.39
CA THR A 529 11.21 -16.74 -27.44
C THR A 529 11.20 -15.27 -27.86
N ASP A 530 10.98 -15.03 -29.15
CA ASP A 530 10.70 -13.72 -29.73
C ASP A 530 9.26 -13.26 -29.52
N ALA A 531 8.36 -14.20 -29.22
CA ALA A 531 6.94 -13.93 -29.00
C ALA A 531 6.76 -12.96 -27.84
N ARG A 532 6.26 -11.76 -28.15
CA ARG A 532 6.04 -10.71 -27.14
C ARG A 532 4.75 -10.96 -26.38
N ALA A 533 4.86 -10.99 -25.06
CA ALA A 533 3.71 -10.99 -24.16
C ALA A 533 3.92 -9.95 -23.07
N HIS A 534 2.83 -9.26 -22.69
CA HIS A 534 2.82 -8.38 -21.53
C HIS A 534 2.95 -9.18 -20.23
N PRO A 535 3.32 -8.53 -19.10
CA PRO A 535 3.45 -9.20 -17.81
C PRO A 535 2.22 -9.99 -17.37
N ALA A 536 1.00 -9.47 -17.53
CA ALA A 536 -0.20 -10.20 -17.18
C ALA A 536 -0.59 -11.19 -18.29
N PRO A 537 -1.03 -12.43 -17.95
CA PRO A 537 -1.26 -12.96 -16.59
C PRO A 537 -0.09 -13.81 -16.03
N ASP A 538 0.97 -14.05 -16.78
CA ASP A 538 1.92 -15.14 -16.51
C ASP A 538 3.40 -14.73 -16.72
N GLY A 539 3.71 -13.45 -16.61
CA GLY A 539 5.05 -12.91 -16.85
C GLY A 539 5.32 -12.63 -18.32
N ALA A 540 6.11 -11.59 -18.58
CA ALA A 540 6.40 -11.09 -19.92
C ALA A 540 7.32 -12.06 -20.70
N THR A 541 7.22 -12.04 -22.02
CA THR A 541 8.11 -12.77 -22.94
C THR A 541 8.51 -11.88 -24.12
N GLY A 542 9.57 -12.27 -24.83
CA GLY A 542 10.13 -11.54 -25.96
C GLY A 542 11.60 -11.19 -25.73
N TRP A 543 12.25 -10.70 -26.79
CA TRP A 543 13.62 -10.20 -26.72
C TRP A 543 13.66 -8.77 -26.22
N HIS A 544 14.65 -8.46 -25.38
CA HIS A 544 14.88 -7.08 -25.01
C HIS A 544 15.60 -6.36 -26.13
N GLU A 545 15.08 -5.19 -26.48
CA GLU A 545 15.58 -4.34 -27.55
C GLU A 545 15.98 -2.97 -27.01
N ARG A 546 17.11 -2.44 -27.49
CA ARG A 546 17.54 -1.07 -27.22
C ARG A 546 17.91 -0.34 -28.51
N PHE A 547 17.30 0.82 -28.70
CA PHE A 547 17.72 1.81 -29.69
C PHE A 547 18.78 2.72 -29.10
N ILE A 548 19.92 2.85 -29.80
CA ILE A 548 21.09 3.62 -29.38
C ILE A 548 21.54 4.51 -30.54
N THR A 549 21.73 5.79 -30.28
CA THR A 549 22.36 6.71 -31.24
C THR A 549 23.83 6.88 -30.88
N VAL A 550 24.69 6.64 -31.86
CA VAL A 550 26.14 6.77 -31.77
C VAL A 550 26.60 8.01 -32.53
N PHE A 551 27.33 8.88 -31.84
CA PHE A 551 27.86 10.14 -32.36
C PHE A 551 29.36 10.03 -32.63
N ALA A 552 29.88 10.82 -33.56
CA ALA A 552 31.31 10.86 -33.91
C ALA A 552 32.27 11.22 -32.75
#